data_AF-A0A7G8W5W7-F1
#
_entry.id   AF-A0A7G8W5W7-F1
#
_cell.length_a   1.000
_cell.length_b   1.000
_cell.length_c   1.000
_cell.angle_alpha   90.00
_cell.angle_beta   90.00
_cell.angle_gamma   90.00
#
_symmetry.space_group_name_H-M   'P 1'
#
loop_
_entity.id
_entity.type
_entity.pdbx_description
1 polymer ?
#
loop_
_entity_poly.entity_id
_entity_poly.type
_entity_poly.pdbx_seq_one_letter_code
_entity_poly.pdbx_strand_id
1 'polypeptide(L)'
;MPPGPGLDVNLRYNYGDGNVWLGWFRSPVLDFSQLRGGWDRTFTLGPVRVLPSLQAASGGFVGGSIAVETGDSWFVGAGLGRTNLRNYANLNFDPNDSYTAYGGYRWSDATSLQVQLVRDNRLNPDQQHVHLIWRQSVGNGERLTVDLLAKQGTVDGQFIRRVGLSVGYDWPRWFVRAAWDPKVNFTPQNMARLSTGVRF
;
A
#
# COMPACT_ATOMS: atom_id res chain seq x y z
N MET A 1 -15.03 15.08 8.32
CA MET A 1 -14.42 15.78 7.17
C MET A 1 -15.46 15.85 6.04
N PRO A 2 -15.51 16.95 5.27
CA PRO A 2 -16.37 17.05 4.08
C PRO A 2 -15.89 16.07 2.98
N PRO A 3 -16.81 15.39 2.27
CA PRO A 3 -16.43 14.57 1.12
C PRO A 3 -16.00 15.46 -0.05
N GLY A 4 -15.01 15.02 -0.81
CA GLY A 4 -14.51 15.80 -1.94
C GLY A 4 -13.38 15.11 -2.70
N PRO A 5 -13.05 15.60 -3.91
CA PRO A 5 -11.98 15.04 -4.70
C PRO A 5 -10.60 15.32 -4.07
N GLY A 6 -9.66 14.43 -4.38
CA GLY A 6 -8.25 14.62 -4.18
C GLY A 6 -7.50 14.21 -5.46
N LEU A 7 -6.40 14.90 -5.73
CA LEU A 7 -5.49 14.55 -6.81
C LEU A 7 -4.16 14.12 -6.20
N ASP A 8 -3.61 13.03 -6.72
CA ASP A 8 -2.29 12.55 -6.37
C ASP A 8 -1.48 12.31 -7.64
N VAL A 9 -0.30 12.92 -7.70
CA VAL A 9 0.64 12.79 -8.82
C VAL A 9 1.91 12.17 -8.27
N ASN A 10 2.42 11.11 -8.90
CA ASN A 10 3.65 10.44 -8.48
C ASN A 10 4.61 10.28 -9.65
N LEU A 11 5.89 10.48 -9.36
CA LEU A 11 7.02 10.11 -10.20
C LEU A 11 7.83 9.05 -9.46
N ARG A 12 8.14 7.94 -10.14
CA ARG A 12 8.92 6.85 -9.57
C ARG A 12 10.06 6.48 -10.49
N TYR A 13 11.22 6.23 -9.91
CA TYR A 13 12.39 5.70 -10.58
C TYR A 13 12.77 4.36 -9.93
N ASN A 14 12.81 3.30 -10.74
CA ASN A 14 13.21 1.96 -10.30
C ASN A 14 14.64 1.69 -10.78
N TYR A 15 15.48 1.12 -9.93
CA TYR A 15 16.87 0.80 -10.23
C TYR A 15 17.26 -0.50 -9.52
N GLY A 16 17.56 -1.55 -10.30
CA GLY A 16 17.81 -2.89 -9.75
C GLY A 16 16.71 -3.30 -8.76
N ASP A 17 17.10 -3.64 -7.54
CA ASP A 17 16.20 -4.07 -6.46
C ASP A 17 15.62 -2.92 -5.61
N GLY A 18 15.77 -1.67 -6.06
CA GLY A 18 15.35 -0.48 -5.33
C GLY A 18 14.46 0.46 -6.14
N ASN A 19 13.79 1.36 -5.43
CA ASN A 19 13.07 2.46 -6.05
C ASN A 19 13.13 3.72 -5.20
N VAL A 20 13.02 4.87 -5.85
CA VAL A 20 12.74 6.16 -5.23
C VAL A 20 11.51 6.76 -5.88
N TRP A 21 10.74 7.52 -5.11
CA TRP A 21 9.58 8.20 -5.64
C TRP A 21 9.37 9.56 -4.98
N LEU A 22 8.74 10.45 -5.75
CA LEU A 22 8.23 11.73 -5.30
C LEU A 22 6.74 11.78 -5.64
N GLY A 23 5.95 12.31 -4.72
CA GLY A 23 4.51 12.41 -4.85
C GLY A 23 4.01 13.77 -4.38
N TRP A 24 2.96 14.27 -5.00
CA TRP A 24 2.26 15.47 -4.55
C TRP A 24 0.76 15.19 -4.48
N PHE A 25 0.21 15.37 -3.28
CA PHE A 25 -1.20 15.22 -3.01
C PHE A 25 -1.85 16.59 -2.78
N ARG A 26 -3.03 16.83 -3.37
CA ARG A 26 -3.87 18.01 -3.13
C ARG A 26 -5.32 17.60 -2.96
N SER A 27 -5.96 18.10 -1.90
CA SER A 27 -7.42 18.10 -1.77
C SER A 27 -7.91 19.52 -1.55
N PRO A 28 -8.60 20.13 -2.54
CA PRO A 28 -9.15 21.48 -2.40
C PRO A 28 -10.19 21.58 -1.28
N VAL A 29 -11.00 20.53 -1.10
CA VAL A 29 -12.11 20.51 -0.12
C VAL A 29 -11.61 20.43 1.32
N LEU A 30 -10.42 19.87 1.53
CA LEU A 30 -9.74 19.83 2.83
C LEU A 30 -8.76 20.99 3.02
N ASP A 31 -8.63 21.86 2.02
CA ASP A 31 -7.53 22.82 1.85
C ASP A 31 -6.16 22.24 2.24
N PHE A 32 -5.91 21.00 1.81
CA PHE A 32 -4.72 20.24 2.20
C PHE A 32 -3.84 19.98 0.99
N SER A 33 -2.52 20.15 1.14
CA SER A 33 -1.51 19.86 0.12
C SER A 33 -0.28 19.27 0.79
N GLN A 34 0.30 18.23 0.21
CA GLN A 34 1.49 17.59 0.77
C GLN A 34 2.43 17.08 -0.33
N LEU A 35 3.68 17.55 -0.29
CA LEU A 35 4.78 16.94 -1.02
C LEU A 35 5.30 15.77 -0.20
N ARG A 36 5.53 14.63 -0.86
CA ARG A 36 5.90 13.37 -0.26
C ARG A 36 7.01 12.73 -1.07
N GLY A 37 7.82 11.92 -0.44
CA GLY A 37 8.81 11.12 -1.13
C GLY A 37 9.18 9.90 -0.31
N GLY A 38 9.76 8.92 -0.99
CA GLY A 38 10.19 7.71 -0.32
C GLY A 38 11.21 6.92 -1.12
N TRP A 39 11.73 5.93 -0.44
CA TRP A 39 12.77 5.02 -0.89
C TRP A 39 12.48 3.64 -0.32
N ASP A 40 12.60 2.62 -1.16
CA ASP A 40 12.55 1.22 -0.73
C ASP A 40 13.64 0.44 -1.47
N ARG A 41 14.17 -0.59 -0.82
CA ARG A 41 15.13 -1.51 -1.45
C ARG A 41 14.96 -2.92 -0.92
N THR A 42 15.18 -3.91 -1.77
CA THR A 42 15.31 -5.31 -1.35
C THR A 42 16.79 -5.69 -1.24
N PHE A 43 17.16 -6.32 -0.14
CA PHE A 43 18.47 -6.92 0.09
C PHE A 43 18.32 -8.43 0.19
N THR A 44 18.92 -9.18 -0.73
CA THR A 44 18.90 -10.65 -0.73
C THR A 44 20.14 -11.18 0.00
N LEU A 45 19.91 -11.87 1.12
CA LEU A 45 20.91 -12.44 2.02
C LEU A 45 20.71 -13.96 2.10
N GLY A 46 21.18 -14.68 1.09
CA GLY A 46 20.93 -16.11 0.96
C GLY A 46 19.43 -16.40 0.80
N PRO A 47 18.81 -17.26 1.64
CA PRO A 47 17.39 -17.60 1.54
C PRO A 47 16.45 -16.48 2.06
N VAL A 48 17.01 -15.42 2.63
CA VAL A 48 16.25 -14.34 3.27
C VAL A 48 16.36 -13.06 2.46
N ARG A 49 15.25 -12.32 2.36
CA ARG A 49 15.20 -10.95 1.83
C ARG A 49 14.84 -9.98 2.92
N VAL A 50 15.55 -8.86 2.99
CA VAL A 50 15.27 -7.74 3.90
C VAL A 50 14.77 -6.58 3.06
N LEU A 51 13.61 -6.03 3.42
CA LEU A 51 12.89 -5.00 2.68
C LEU A 51 12.71 -3.75 3.54
N PRO A 52 13.74 -2.90 3.69
CA PRO A 52 13.59 -1.60 4.32
C PRO A 52 12.87 -0.60 3.42
N SER A 53 12.12 0.30 4.05
CA SER A 53 11.54 1.48 3.44
C SER A 53 11.66 2.72 4.30
N LEU A 54 11.74 3.88 3.64
CA LEU A 54 11.73 5.19 4.25
C LEU A 54 10.80 6.11 3.47
N GLN A 55 10.08 6.97 4.18
CA GLN A 55 9.22 7.99 3.59
C GLN A 55 9.25 9.27 4.42
N ALA A 56 9.14 10.39 3.73
CA ALA A 56 9.06 11.71 4.33
C ALA A 56 8.02 12.57 3.62
N ALA A 57 7.49 13.57 4.31
CA ALA A 57 6.56 14.52 3.72
C ALA A 57 6.66 15.92 4.30
N SER A 58 6.22 16.91 3.51
CA SER A 58 6.06 18.29 3.96
C SER A 58 5.14 18.35 5.19
N GLY A 59 5.44 19.25 6.13
CA GLY A 59 4.88 19.21 7.49
C GLY A 59 5.73 18.40 8.48
N GLY A 60 6.84 17.81 8.02
CA GLY A 60 7.85 17.15 8.86
C GLY A 60 7.53 15.70 9.20
N PHE A 61 6.60 15.06 8.48
CA PHE A 61 6.35 13.64 8.65
C PHE A 61 7.55 12.82 8.20
N VAL A 62 7.88 11.80 8.99
CA VAL A 62 8.90 10.79 8.69
C VAL A 62 8.37 9.44 9.15
N GLY A 63 8.48 8.44 8.28
CA GLY A 63 8.14 7.07 8.57
C GLY A 63 9.07 6.09 7.87
N GLY A 64 9.09 4.86 8.35
CA GLY A 64 9.84 3.79 7.72
C GLY A 64 9.32 2.44 8.18
N SER A 65 9.72 1.42 7.44
CA SER A 65 9.44 0.04 7.81
C SER A 65 10.61 -0.87 7.50
N ILE A 66 10.60 -2.03 8.12
CA ILE A 66 11.47 -3.14 7.77
C ILE A 66 10.63 -4.41 7.73
N ALA A 67 10.78 -5.17 6.65
CA ALA A 67 10.25 -6.52 6.56
C ALA A 67 11.35 -7.53 6.26
N VAL A 68 11.13 -8.76 6.68
CA VAL A 68 11.97 -9.92 6.38
C VAL A 68 11.09 -10.98 5.72
N GLU A 69 11.56 -11.53 4.61
CA GLU A 69 10.87 -12.58 3.85
C GLU A 69 11.82 -13.76 3.61
N THR A 70 11.28 -14.97 3.60
CA THR A 70 12.02 -16.17 3.21
C THR A 70 11.18 -17.03 2.27
N GLY A 71 11.88 -17.85 1.47
CA GLY A 71 11.27 -18.78 0.52
C GLY A 71 11.12 -18.22 -0.90
N ASP A 72 10.93 -19.14 -1.83
CA ASP A 72 10.89 -18.88 -3.27
C ASP A 72 9.44 -18.94 -3.78
N SER A 73 8.98 -20.12 -4.21
CA SER A 73 7.61 -20.36 -4.65
C SER A 73 6.64 -20.25 -3.48
N TRP A 74 6.84 -21.01 -2.41
CA TRP A 74 6.19 -20.75 -1.13
C TRP A 74 7.01 -19.74 -0.35
N PHE A 75 6.36 -18.67 0.10
CA PHE A 75 7.05 -17.63 0.85
C PHE A 75 6.23 -17.18 2.05
N VAL A 76 6.96 -16.67 3.04
CA VAL A 76 6.40 -16.05 4.24
C VAL A 76 7.29 -14.88 4.65
N GLY A 77 6.67 -13.84 5.19
CA GLY A 77 7.39 -12.70 5.71
C GLY A 77 6.63 -11.99 6.82
N ALA A 78 7.38 -11.16 7.54
CA ALA A 78 6.85 -10.31 8.59
C ALA A 78 7.58 -8.98 8.60
N GLY A 79 6.91 -7.93 9.06
CA GLY A 79 7.49 -6.59 9.11
C GLY A 79 6.92 -5.71 10.20
N LEU A 80 7.61 -4.60 10.41
CA LEU A 80 7.26 -3.56 11.37
C LEU A 80 7.41 -2.19 10.70
N GLY A 81 6.38 -1.36 10.84
CA GLY A 81 6.38 0.03 10.42
C GLY A 81 6.29 0.99 11.61
N ARG A 82 6.95 2.15 11.49
CA ARG A 82 6.95 3.21 12.50
C ARG A 82 6.97 4.60 11.86
N THR A 83 6.29 5.54 12.50
CA THR A 83 6.33 6.95 12.12
C THR A 83 6.59 7.88 13.30
N ASN A 84 6.86 9.15 13.02
CA ASN A 84 6.90 10.22 14.00
C ASN A 84 5.52 10.80 14.36
N LEU A 85 4.42 10.12 13.98
CA LEU A 85 3.02 10.48 14.24
C LEU A 85 2.55 11.83 13.68
N ARG A 86 3.33 12.48 12.81
CA ARG A 86 2.85 13.67 12.12
C ARG A 86 1.85 13.30 11.01
N ASN A 87 1.03 14.26 10.62
CA ASN A 87 0.01 14.05 9.59
C ASN A 87 0.63 13.66 8.25
N TYR A 88 0.05 12.63 7.64
CA TYR A 88 0.48 12.10 6.34
C TYR A 88 -0.75 11.75 5.50
N ALA A 89 -0.77 12.22 4.25
CA ALA A 89 -1.74 11.75 3.26
C ALA A 89 -1.42 10.31 2.87
N ASN A 90 -2.00 9.38 3.61
CA ASN A 90 -1.79 7.95 3.44
C ASN A 90 -2.69 7.39 2.34
N LEU A 91 -2.09 6.85 1.28
CA LEU A 91 -2.84 6.37 0.11
C LEU A 91 -2.87 4.85 0.00
N ASN A 92 -2.01 4.15 0.70
CA ASN A 92 -1.91 2.69 0.77
C ASN A 92 -3.06 2.04 1.57
N PHE A 93 -4.01 2.82 2.11
CA PHE A 93 -5.11 2.40 2.98
C PHE A 93 -4.67 1.76 4.32
N ASP A 94 -3.52 1.11 4.36
CA ASP A 94 -2.95 0.42 5.52
C ASP A 94 -2.32 1.35 6.56
N PRO A 95 -2.36 1.00 7.86
CA PRO A 95 -1.63 1.73 8.89
C PRO A 95 -0.11 1.71 8.67
N ASN A 96 0.54 2.87 8.80
CA ASN A 96 2.00 2.98 8.71
C ASN A 96 2.72 2.50 9.98
N ASP A 97 2.14 2.77 11.15
CA ASP A 97 2.58 2.22 12.43
C ASP A 97 1.92 0.85 12.60
N SER A 98 2.58 -0.21 12.09
CA SER A 98 1.95 -1.53 12.00
C SER A 98 2.91 -2.68 12.23
N TYR A 99 2.34 -3.83 12.60
CA TYR A 99 2.95 -5.13 12.35
C TYR A 99 2.29 -5.72 11.11
N THR A 100 3.11 -6.34 10.26
CA THR A 100 2.65 -7.01 9.05
C THR A 100 3.10 -8.46 9.09
N ALA A 101 2.21 -9.36 8.69
CA ALA A 101 2.54 -10.76 8.43
C ALA A 101 1.93 -11.16 7.10
N TYR A 102 2.65 -11.90 6.28
CA TYR A 102 2.17 -12.28 4.97
C TYR A 102 2.81 -13.56 4.47
N GLY A 103 2.16 -14.20 3.51
CA GLY A 103 2.69 -15.37 2.85
C GLY A 103 1.84 -15.74 1.64
N GLY A 104 2.36 -16.65 0.83
CA GLY A 104 1.69 -16.99 -0.41
C GLY A 104 2.47 -17.96 -1.27
N TYR A 105 1.99 -18.07 -2.50
CA TYR A 105 2.59 -18.90 -3.53
C TYR A 105 2.88 -18.09 -4.80
N ARG A 106 4.04 -18.30 -5.40
CA ARG A 106 4.47 -17.76 -6.69
C ARG A 106 4.58 -18.90 -7.68
N TRP A 107 3.74 -18.86 -8.71
CA TRP A 107 3.89 -19.73 -9.89
C TRP A 107 4.96 -19.18 -10.83
N SER A 108 5.12 -17.86 -10.88
CA SER A 108 6.16 -17.14 -11.63
C SER A 108 6.31 -15.72 -11.08
N ASP A 109 7.24 -14.94 -11.64
CA ASP A 109 7.43 -13.53 -11.26
C ASP A 109 6.18 -12.66 -11.52
N ALA A 110 5.34 -13.06 -12.47
CA ALA A 110 4.13 -12.33 -12.86
C ALA A 110 2.83 -12.96 -12.32
N THR A 111 2.88 -14.18 -11.77
CA THR A 111 1.71 -14.92 -11.29
C THR A 111 1.89 -15.40 -9.85
N SER A 112 1.08 -14.87 -8.93
CA SER A 112 1.17 -15.17 -7.50
C SER A 112 -0.17 -14.98 -6.77
N LEU A 113 -0.28 -15.61 -5.61
CA LEU A 113 -1.36 -15.44 -4.65
C LEU A 113 -0.74 -15.17 -3.29
N GLN A 114 -1.20 -14.13 -2.60
CA GLN A 114 -0.68 -13.71 -1.31
C GLN A 114 -1.82 -13.38 -0.35
N VAL A 115 -1.67 -13.78 0.90
CA VAL A 115 -2.46 -13.27 2.03
C VAL A 115 -1.56 -12.36 2.86
N GLN A 116 -2.07 -11.20 3.27
CA GLN A 116 -1.34 -10.26 4.09
C GLN A 116 -2.25 -9.70 5.19
N LEU A 117 -1.77 -9.73 6.43
CA LEU A 117 -2.34 -9.04 7.58
C LEU A 117 -1.51 -7.79 7.84
N VAL A 118 -2.16 -6.63 7.96
CA VAL A 118 -1.57 -5.40 8.49
C VAL A 118 -2.40 -4.97 9.69
N ARG A 119 -1.78 -4.78 10.84
CA ARG A 119 -2.46 -4.35 12.06
C ARG A 119 -1.75 -3.15 12.66
N ASP A 120 -2.50 -2.09 12.96
CA ASP A 120 -1.97 -0.95 13.71
C ASP A 120 -1.47 -1.47 15.07
N ASN A 121 -0.28 -1.03 15.45
CA ASN A 121 0.39 -1.50 16.66
C ASN A 121 0.80 -0.34 17.56
N ARG A 122 0.06 0.76 17.48
CA ARG A 122 0.33 1.95 18.26
C ARG A 122 -0.96 2.63 18.69
N LEU A 123 -1.54 3.45 17.83
CA LEU A 123 -2.62 4.35 18.25
C LEU A 123 -3.98 3.64 18.23
N ASN A 124 -4.18 2.67 17.34
CA ASN A 124 -5.48 2.04 17.14
C ASN A 124 -5.32 0.51 17.00
N PRO A 125 -4.90 -0.21 18.05
CA PRO A 125 -4.53 -1.62 17.95
C PRO A 125 -5.68 -2.56 17.56
N ASP A 126 -6.91 -2.09 17.53
CA ASP A 126 -8.08 -2.80 17.03
C ASP A 126 -8.28 -2.66 15.50
N GLN A 127 -7.60 -1.71 14.87
CA GLN A 127 -7.61 -1.48 13.42
C GLN A 127 -6.67 -2.44 12.70
N GLN A 128 -7.23 -3.22 11.77
CA GLN A 128 -6.48 -4.17 10.95
C GLN A 128 -7.11 -4.40 9.59
N HIS A 129 -6.25 -4.78 8.65
CA HIS A 129 -6.56 -5.14 7.28
C HIS A 129 -6.05 -6.54 6.97
N VAL A 130 -6.87 -7.33 6.27
CA VAL A 130 -6.47 -8.59 5.66
C VAL A 130 -6.67 -8.45 4.15
N HIS A 131 -5.60 -8.66 3.41
CA HIS A 131 -5.59 -8.63 1.95
C HIS A 131 -5.48 -10.04 1.40
N LEU A 132 -6.24 -10.30 0.35
CA LEU A 132 -6.04 -11.43 -0.56
C LEU A 132 -5.67 -10.86 -1.93
N ILE A 133 -4.39 -10.98 -2.28
CA ILE A 133 -3.82 -10.38 -3.47
C ILE A 133 -3.54 -11.49 -4.48
N TRP A 134 -4.21 -11.42 -5.62
CA TRP A 134 -3.96 -12.29 -6.76
C TRP A 134 -3.35 -11.47 -7.90
N ARG A 135 -2.21 -11.95 -8.42
CA ARG A 135 -1.57 -11.42 -9.62
C ARG A 135 -1.53 -12.51 -10.67
N GLN A 136 -1.87 -12.16 -11.90
CA GLN A 136 -1.92 -13.07 -13.02
C GLN A 136 -1.26 -12.44 -14.24
N SER A 137 -0.28 -13.14 -14.81
CA SER A 137 0.19 -12.83 -16.16
C SER A 137 -0.91 -13.12 -17.17
N VAL A 138 -1.21 -12.16 -18.04
CA VAL A 138 -2.24 -12.27 -19.09
C VAL A 138 -1.59 -12.53 -20.47
N GLY A 139 -0.25 -12.56 -20.54
CA GLY A 139 0.53 -12.67 -21.77
C GLY A 139 1.03 -11.32 -22.26
N ASN A 140 2.01 -11.31 -23.18
CA ASN A 140 2.57 -10.07 -23.78
C ASN A 140 3.13 -9.04 -22.77
N GLY A 141 3.58 -9.50 -21.60
CA GLY A 141 4.03 -8.63 -20.51
C GLY A 141 2.91 -7.90 -19.77
N GLU A 142 1.65 -8.28 -20.02
CA GLU A 142 0.47 -7.74 -19.35
C GLU A 142 0.18 -8.47 -18.04
N ARG A 143 -0.40 -7.76 -17.08
CA ARG A 143 -0.70 -8.31 -15.76
C ARG A 143 -2.01 -7.77 -15.20
N LEU A 144 -2.85 -8.69 -14.71
CA LEU A 144 -4.01 -8.39 -13.87
C LEU A 144 -3.60 -8.50 -12.40
N THR A 145 -4.01 -7.52 -11.60
CA THR A 145 -3.89 -7.57 -10.12
C THR A 145 -5.26 -7.35 -9.50
N VAL A 146 -5.68 -8.27 -8.64
CA VAL A 146 -6.89 -8.16 -7.82
C VAL A 146 -6.49 -8.20 -6.36
N ASP A 147 -7.00 -7.29 -5.56
CA ASP A 147 -6.79 -7.21 -4.11
C ASP A 147 -8.15 -7.08 -3.42
N LEU A 148 -8.53 -8.13 -2.69
CA LEU A 148 -9.69 -8.12 -1.80
C LEU A 148 -9.24 -7.74 -0.40
N LEU A 149 -9.82 -6.65 0.11
CA LEU A 149 -9.53 -6.13 1.45
C LEU A 149 -10.67 -6.49 2.38
N ALA A 150 -10.38 -7.19 3.48
CA ALA A 150 -11.26 -7.27 4.64
C ALA A 150 -10.67 -6.40 5.76
N LYS A 151 -11.43 -5.39 6.21
CA LYS A 151 -10.99 -4.48 7.27
C LYS A 151 -11.90 -4.52 8.48
N GLN A 152 -11.32 -4.34 9.65
CA GLN A 152 -12.05 -4.18 10.90
C GLN A 152 -11.35 -3.21 11.86
N GLY A 153 -12.11 -2.62 12.76
CA GLY A 153 -11.62 -1.67 13.77
C GLY A 153 -12.72 -0.70 14.18
N THR A 154 -12.42 0.17 15.15
CA THR A 154 -13.35 1.16 15.68
C THR A 154 -13.25 2.46 14.90
N VAL A 155 -14.40 2.97 14.48
CA VAL A 155 -14.56 4.28 13.82
C VAL A 155 -15.69 5.00 14.54
N ASP A 156 -15.43 6.20 15.05
CA ASP A 156 -16.39 7.01 15.82
C ASP A 156 -17.08 6.21 16.95
N GLY A 157 -16.31 5.42 17.70
CA GLY A 157 -16.82 4.61 18.81
C GLY A 157 -17.62 3.36 18.40
N GLN A 158 -17.77 3.10 17.10
CA GLN A 158 -18.43 1.91 16.59
C GLN A 158 -17.44 0.94 15.95
N PHE A 159 -17.46 -0.31 16.39
CA PHE A 159 -16.69 -1.36 15.76
C PHE A 159 -17.29 -1.70 14.38
N ILE A 160 -16.48 -1.66 13.34
CA ILE A 160 -16.90 -1.94 11.97
C ILE A 160 -16.18 -3.16 11.40
N ARG A 161 -16.84 -3.80 10.43
CA ARG A 161 -16.25 -4.76 9.49
C ARG A 161 -16.66 -4.36 8.08
N ARG A 162 -15.72 -4.22 7.16
CA ARG A 162 -16.00 -3.81 5.78
C ARG A 162 -15.14 -4.58 4.80
N VAL A 163 -15.59 -4.60 3.55
CA VAL A 163 -14.88 -5.22 2.44
C VAL A 163 -14.60 -4.16 1.37
N GLY A 164 -13.34 -4.05 0.96
CA GLY A 164 -12.88 -3.24 -0.15
C GLY A 164 -12.39 -4.10 -1.30
N LEU A 165 -12.22 -3.48 -2.46
CA LEU A 165 -11.71 -4.13 -3.65
C LEU A 165 -10.80 -3.17 -4.41
N SER A 166 -9.69 -3.69 -4.90
CA SER A 166 -8.83 -3.02 -5.87
C SER A 166 -8.58 -3.93 -7.07
N VAL A 167 -8.76 -3.39 -8.27
CA VAL A 167 -8.44 -4.07 -9.53
C VAL A 167 -7.50 -3.20 -10.34
N GLY A 168 -6.41 -3.78 -10.82
CA GLY A 168 -5.43 -3.11 -11.66
C GLY A 168 -5.11 -3.94 -12.89
N TYR A 169 -4.92 -3.25 -14.02
CA TYR A 169 -4.46 -3.85 -15.27
C TYR A 169 -3.22 -3.09 -15.74
N ASP A 170 -2.14 -3.83 -15.94
CA ASP A 170 -0.86 -3.33 -16.41
C ASP A 170 -0.63 -3.80 -17.85
N TRP A 171 -0.47 -2.86 -18.78
CA TRP A 171 0.19 -3.09 -20.07
C TRP A 171 1.69 -2.83 -19.93
N PRO A 172 2.54 -3.22 -20.90
CA PRO A 172 3.98 -2.94 -20.82
C PRO A 172 4.33 -1.46 -20.58
N ARG A 173 3.57 -0.53 -21.18
CA ARG A 173 3.81 0.93 -21.08
C ARG A 173 2.81 1.71 -20.24
N TRP A 174 1.63 1.17 -19.97
CA TRP A 174 0.53 1.90 -19.34
C TRP A 174 -0.08 1.06 -18.23
N PHE A 175 -0.75 1.69 -17.27
CA PHE A 175 -1.56 0.96 -16.31
C PHE A 175 -2.83 1.73 -15.98
N VAL A 176 -3.84 0.99 -15.53
CA VAL A 176 -5.04 1.53 -14.91
C VAL A 176 -5.32 0.77 -13.62
N ARG A 177 -5.79 1.47 -12.59
CA ARG A 177 -6.24 0.86 -11.34
C ARG A 177 -7.49 1.56 -10.83
N ALA A 178 -8.45 0.77 -10.37
CA ALA A 178 -9.61 1.22 -9.64
C ALA A 178 -9.62 0.58 -8.25
N ALA A 179 -9.96 1.35 -7.22
CA ALA A 179 -10.08 0.86 -5.86
C ALA A 179 -11.30 1.46 -5.16
N TRP A 180 -11.93 0.66 -4.32
CA TRP A 180 -13.00 1.05 -3.40
C TRP A 180 -12.60 0.66 -1.98
N ASP A 181 -12.46 1.66 -1.11
CA ASP A 181 -12.21 1.49 0.31
C ASP A 181 -13.35 2.12 1.14
N PRO A 182 -14.25 1.31 1.70
CA PRO A 182 -15.25 1.81 2.63
C PRO A 182 -14.59 2.21 3.96
N LYS A 183 -15.00 3.34 4.54
CA LYS A 183 -14.40 3.86 5.79
C LYS A 183 -12.88 4.04 5.63
N VAL A 184 -12.51 4.81 4.60
CA VAL A 184 -11.12 5.01 4.16
C VAL A 184 -10.24 5.48 5.31
N ASN A 185 -9.09 4.83 5.51
CA ASN A 185 -8.18 5.09 6.63
C ASN A 185 -8.90 5.18 8.00
N PHE A 186 -9.92 4.33 8.22
CA PHE A 186 -10.76 4.32 9.42
C PHE A 186 -11.47 5.67 9.72
N THR A 187 -11.81 6.40 8.67
CA THR A 187 -12.66 7.60 8.76
C THR A 187 -14.13 7.28 8.45
N PRO A 188 -15.07 8.21 8.68
CA PRO A 188 -16.47 8.00 8.31
C PRO A 188 -16.75 7.94 6.80
N GLN A 189 -15.79 8.34 5.97
CA GLN A 189 -15.95 8.49 4.52
C GLN A 189 -15.63 7.19 3.78
N ASN A 190 -16.28 6.97 2.64
CA ASN A 190 -15.85 5.94 1.69
C ASN A 190 -15.03 6.61 0.58
N MET A 191 -14.10 5.88 -0.02
CA MET A 191 -13.27 6.38 -1.11
C MET A 191 -13.34 5.44 -2.32
N ALA A 192 -13.66 6.02 -3.48
CA ALA A 192 -13.30 5.45 -4.77
C ALA A 192 -12.01 6.12 -5.25
N ARG A 193 -11.07 5.34 -5.78
CA ARG A 193 -9.85 5.84 -6.39
C ARG A 193 -9.68 5.28 -7.78
N LEU A 194 -9.39 6.16 -8.73
CA LEU A 194 -8.92 5.82 -10.06
C LEU A 194 -7.47 6.28 -10.20
N SER A 195 -6.64 5.45 -10.83
CA SER A 195 -5.24 5.75 -11.06
C SER A 195 -4.84 5.28 -12.45
N THR A 196 -4.02 6.07 -13.12
CA THR A 196 -3.44 5.75 -14.43
C THR A 196 -2.03 6.31 -14.50
N GLY A 197 -1.21 5.79 -15.40
CA GLY A 197 0.14 6.29 -15.61
C GLY A 197 0.84 5.59 -16.76
N VAL A 198 2.04 6.10 -17.05
CA VAL A 198 2.90 5.66 -18.14
C VAL A 198 4.27 5.26 -17.61
N ARG A 199 4.86 4.22 -18.22
CA ARG A 199 6.24 3.77 -18.03
C ARG A 199 7.07 4.27 -19.21
N PHE A 200 8.20 4.90 -18.90
CA PHE A 200 9.12 5.50 -19.86
C PHE A 200 10.55 5.24 -19.47
#